data_AF-A0A1F7PRJ5-F1
#
_entry.id   AF-A0A1F7PRJ5-F1
#
_cell.length_a   1.000
_cell.length_b   1.000
_cell.length_c   1.000
_cell.angle_alpha   90.00
_cell.angle_beta   90.00
_cell.angle_gamma   90.00
#
_symmetry.space_group_name_H-M   'P 1'
#
loop_
_entity.id
_entity.type
_entity.pdbx_description
1 polymer ?
#
loop_
_entity_poly.entity_id
_entity_poly.type
_entity_poly.pdbx_seq_one_letter_code
_entity_poly.pdbx_strand_id
1 'polypeptide(L)'
;MLEVQIAGRLETILQRPVVDLEGAINFSPLGALAVGGLTLLEAHRRIAERARTIFRFAFVTVVVVTPRTFEITVSGEIERPGTLLATATRRVHEVIQEAGGITPRGSVRHVQVIAEGDVRELDLLAFELQGDLAQNPFVREGLRVHVPPRSGSVTLTGAVRRPGEYEIGRDGSLRSLLAVVGGLSQAAAASDARLTRVAADGRKEAFTLDLTTAIAPPADVPLRPGDALFVPPLSVLQDVVEVRGAFNGTPESSKTTVAGKATIVQRFELAQGERVRDVVLKAGGAAAYADLRLAVIERGDATGPRQRIPIDLQRLLVVKDETQNILLQNGDVVFLPIVEDKVYVVGEVKAPGPIDFRPDLTAREYVTLAGGPSNRAKLRNTLVTFRSGKTYPMSEAPPLEPGAVLTVPEVAVKWWQDYVQIAQVIASLVTAYTGIFLLFGGNVTKSNNNND
;
A
#
# COMPACT_ATOMS: atom_id res chain seq x y z
N MET A 1 9.39 41.42 40.56
CA MET A 1 9.29 41.94 41.94
C MET A 1 9.41 40.79 42.92
N LEU A 2 10.24 40.96 43.94
CA LEU A 2 10.31 40.03 45.07
C LEU A 2 9.46 40.57 46.21
N GLU A 3 8.92 39.69 47.04
CA GLU A 3 8.43 40.00 48.37
C GLU A 3 9.37 39.35 49.37
N VAL A 4 9.95 40.17 50.22
CA VAL A 4 10.89 39.74 51.25
C VAL A 4 10.25 40.09 52.59
N GLN A 5 9.99 39.05 53.37
CA GLN A 5 9.48 39.16 54.73
C GLN A 5 10.57 38.71 55.70
N ILE A 6 10.88 39.56 56.68
CA ILE A 6 11.78 39.25 57.78
C ILE A 6 10.95 39.32 59.06
N ALA A 7 10.63 38.16 59.62
CA ALA A 7 9.94 38.04 60.90
C ALA A 7 10.97 37.90 62.02
N GLY A 8 11.07 38.92 62.86
CA GLY A 8 11.83 38.90 64.09
C GLY A 8 10.98 38.53 65.31
N ARG A 9 11.56 38.61 66.51
CA ARG A 9 10.87 38.29 67.77
C ARG A 9 9.82 39.33 68.19
N LEU A 10 10.01 40.59 67.79
CA LEU A 10 9.16 41.73 68.18
C LEU A 10 8.54 42.46 66.98
N GLU A 11 9.14 42.34 65.79
CA GLU A 11 8.76 43.10 64.61
C GLU A 11 8.83 42.23 63.36
N THR A 12 7.94 42.50 62.39
CA THR A 12 7.96 41.88 61.07
C THR A 12 8.11 42.97 60.02
N ILE A 13 9.16 42.87 59.20
CA ILE A 13 9.41 43.78 58.08
C ILE A 13 8.99 43.06 56.79
N LEU A 14 8.05 43.63 56.07
CA LEU A 14 7.62 43.17 54.75
C LEU A 14 7.93 44.28 53.73
N GLN A 15 8.76 44.00 52.74
CA GLN A 15 8.99 44.91 51.61
C GLN A 15 8.89 44.15 50.31
N ARG A 16 8.50 44.87 49.25
CA ARG A 16 8.36 44.33 47.90
C ARG A 16 9.42 44.94 46.96
N PRO A 17 10.71 44.65 47.16
CA PRO A 17 11.73 45.25 46.33
C PRO A 17 11.63 44.78 44.87
N VAL A 18 11.82 45.75 43.97
CA VAL A 18 11.99 45.48 42.54
C VAL A 18 13.47 45.19 42.30
N VAL A 19 13.75 44.20 41.46
CA VAL A 19 15.12 43.91 41.02
C VAL A 19 15.47 44.95 39.96
N ASP A 20 16.53 45.73 40.18
CA ASP A 20 17.01 46.74 39.24
C ASP A 20 17.75 46.12 38.03
N LEU A 21 18.27 46.97 37.13
CA LEU A 21 18.94 46.57 35.89
C LEU A 21 20.26 45.84 36.16
N GLU A 22 20.91 46.16 37.28
CA GLU A 22 22.14 45.55 37.76
C GLU A 22 21.87 44.21 38.49
N GLY A 23 20.60 43.82 38.63
CA GLY A 23 20.22 42.58 39.29
C GLY A 23 20.24 42.68 40.82
N ALA A 24 20.23 43.87 41.41
CA ALA A 24 20.17 44.07 42.84
C ALA A 24 18.75 44.39 43.32
N ILE A 25 18.50 44.11 44.60
CA ILE A 25 17.33 44.61 45.33
C ILE A 25 17.78 45.58 46.40
N ASN A 26 17.03 46.66 46.59
CA ASN A 26 17.23 47.56 47.71
C ASN A 26 16.23 47.22 48.82
N PHE A 27 16.71 46.74 49.97
CA PHE A 27 15.88 46.33 51.09
C PHE A 27 16.39 46.99 52.37
N SER A 28 15.63 47.90 52.98
CA SER A 28 16.05 48.57 54.21
C SER A 28 15.70 47.72 55.44
N PRO A 29 16.61 47.46 56.41
CA PRO A 29 17.95 48.07 56.58
C PRO A 29 19.13 47.27 55.98
N LEU A 30 18.89 46.22 55.20
CA LEU A 30 19.95 45.36 54.63
C LEU A 30 20.81 46.04 53.55
N GLY A 31 20.28 47.08 52.91
CA GLY A 31 20.89 47.81 51.81
C GLY A 31 20.67 47.12 50.45
N ALA A 32 21.56 47.42 49.50
CA ALA A 32 21.56 46.79 48.18
C ALA A 32 22.10 45.35 48.25
N LEU A 33 21.37 44.41 47.67
CA LEU A 33 21.73 42.99 47.62
C LEU A 33 21.64 42.47 46.20
N ALA A 34 22.76 42.03 45.63
CA ALA A 34 22.78 41.40 44.32
C ALA A 34 22.07 40.03 44.36
N VAL A 35 20.98 39.91 43.61
CA VAL A 35 20.16 38.69 43.50
C VAL A 35 20.01 38.21 42.05
N GLY A 36 20.51 38.97 41.08
CA GLY A 36 20.51 38.64 39.66
C GLY A 36 21.35 37.41 39.37
N GLY A 37 20.88 36.57 38.45
CA GLY A 37 21.51 35.30 38.10
C GLY A 37 21.37 34.18 39.13
N LEU A 38 20.85 34.47 40.33
CA LEU A 38 20.62 33.47 41.38
C LEU A 38 19.26 32.79 41.21
N THR A 39 19.20 31.51 41.58
CA THR A 39 17.92 30.84 41.83
C THR A 39 17.21 31.45 43.04
N LEU A 40 15.89 31.25 43.16
CA LEU A 40 15.13 31.76 44.31
C LEU A 40 15.69 31.24 45.65
N LEU A 41 16.19 30.00 45.67
CA LEU A 41 16.81 29.39 46.85
C LEU A 41 18.14 30.08 47.21
N GLU A 42 18.98 30.36 46.21
CA GLU A 42 20.25 31.06 46.42
C GLU A 42 20.03 32.51 46.84
N ALA A 43 19.06 33.20 46.22
CA ALA A 43 18.66 34.54 46.62
C ALA A 43 18.15 34.56 48.06
N HIS A 44 17.30 33.59 48.45
CA HIS A 44 16.84 33.43 49.83
C HIS A 44 18.01 33.24 50.79
N ARG A 45 18.96 32.34 50.49
CA ARG A 45 20.15 32.11 51.33
C ARG A 45 20.96 33.39 51.52
N ARG A 46 21.22 34.10 50.42
CA ARG A 46 22.00 35.35 50.45
C ARG A 46 21.32 36.45 51.27
N ILE A 47 20.01 36.62 51.09
CA ILE A 47 19.22 37.60 51.86
C ILE A 47 19.19 37.19 53.34
N ALA A 48 19.03 35.90 53.65
CA ALA A 48 19.02 35.40 55.02
C ALA A 48 20.38 35.58 55.72
N GLU A 49 21.49 35.35 55.03
CA GLU A 49 22.84 35.60 55.55
C GLU A 49 23.05 37.08 55.87
N ARG A 50 22.64 37.98 54.96
CA ARG A 50 22.70 39.41 55.23
C ARG A 50 21.81 39.82 56.41
N ALA A 51 20.60 39.25 56.48
CA ALA A 51 19.66 39.54 57.56
C ALA A 51 20.22 39.15 58.94
N ARG A 52 20.93 38.03 59.05
CA ARG A 52 21.54 37.59 60.32
C ARG A 52 22.60 38.55 60.87
N THR A 53 23.24 39.36 60.01
CA THR A 53 24.20 40.37 60.48
C THR A 53 23.55 41.54 61.22
N ILE A 54 22.24 41.74 61.03
CA ILE A 54 21.48 42.85 61.61
C ILE A 54 20.46 42.33 62.65
N PHE A 55 19.83 41.19 62.40
CA PHE A 55 18.78 40.62 63.23
C PHE A 55 19.24 39.33 63.94
N ARG A 56 19.22 39.32 65.27
CA ARG A 56 19.69 38.20 66.12
C ARG A 56 18.80 36.95 66.06
N PHE A 57 17.52 37.11 65.72
CA PHE A 57 16.55 36.04 65.46
C PHE A 57 15.63 36.50 64.32
N ALA A 58 15.91 36.05 63.09
CA ALA A 58 15.13 36.42 61.91
C ALA A 58 14.76 35.18 61.09
N PHE A 59 13.46 35.01 60.86
CA PHE A 59 12.94 34.11 59.84
C PHE A 59 12.70 34.92 58.58
N VAL A 60 13.48 34.61 57.54
CA VAL A 60 13.38 35.28 56.24
C VAL A 60 12.54 34.43 55.32
N THR A 61 11.57 35.04 54.64
CA THR A 61 10.79 34.44 53.56
C THR A 61 10.97 35.29 52.31
N VAL A 62 11.24 34.65 51.17
CA VAL A 62 11.43 35.33 49.89
C VAL A 62 10.54 34.68 48.86
N VAL A 63 9.69 35.45 48.21
CA VAL A 63 8.73 34.99 47.21
C VAL A 63 8.85 35.86 45.95
N VAL A 64 8.67 35.27 44.78
CA VAL A 64 8.52 36.02 43.53
C VAL A 64 7.06 36.41 43.37
N VAL A 65 6.73 37.69 43.46
CA VAL A 65 5.34 38.18 43.29
C VAL A 65 5.02 38.38 41.82
N THR A 66 5.93 39.05 41.10
CA THR A 66 5.84 39.23 39.66
C THR A 66 7.13 38.76 39.01
N PRO A 67 7.10 37.74 38.15
CA PRO A 67 8.29 37.33 37.41
C PRO A 67 8.71 38.47 36.47
N ARG A 68 10.03 38.62 36.26
CA ARG A 68 10.54 39.54 35.25
C ARG A 68 10.05 39.08 33.87
N THR A 69 9.54 40.03 33.10
CA THR A 69 9.23 39.84 31.68
C THR A 69 10.38 40.38 30.84
N PHE A 70 10.66 39.73 29.73
CA PHE A 70 11.64 40.15 28.74
C PHE A 70 11.09 39.89 27.33
N GLU A 71 11.67 40.58 26.36
CA GLU A 71 11.32 40.44 24.96
C GLU A 71 11.97 39.21 24.33
N ILE A 72 11.19 38.48 23.53
CA ILE A 72 11.63 37.38 22.66
C ILE A 72 11.22 37.71 21.24
N THR A 73 12.15 37.59 20.30
CA THR A 73 11.84 37.73 18.88
C THR A 73 11.50 36.37 18.30
N VAL A 74 10.39 36.30 17.58
CA VAL A 74 9.88 35.11 16.91
C VAL A 74 9.74 35.42 15.42
N SER A 75 10.33 34.60 14.55
CA SER A 75 10.45 34.90 13.12
C SER A 75 10.39 33.66 12.23
N GLY A 76 10.20 33.86 10.92
CA GLY A 76 10.13 32.78 9.93
C GLY A 76 8.69 32.34 9.64
N GLU A 77 8.49 31.04 9.40
CA GLU A 77 7.20 30.43 9.03
C GLU A 77 6.28 30.24 10.25
N ILE A 78 5.81 31.36 10.78
CA ILE A 78 4.96 31.46 11.97
C ILE A 78 3.76 32.34 11.62
N GLU A 79 2.59 32.07 12.20
CA GLU A 79 1.36 32.81 11.90
C GLU A 79 1.46 34.31 12.22
N ARG A 80 2.08 34.68 13.34
CA ARG A 80 2.28 36.07 13.78
C ARG A 80 3.72 36.32 14.21
N PRO A 81 4.66 36.52 13.25
CA PRO A 81 6.03 36.84 13.59
C PRO A 81 6.11 38.22 14.25
N GLY A 82 7.08 38.40 15.16
CA GLY A 82 7.26 39.65 15.89
C GLY A 82 7.94 39.46 17.23
N THR A 83 7.90 40.50 18.06
CA THR A 83 8.42 40.47 19.42
C THR A 83 7.29 40.22 20.40
N LEU A 84 7.51 39.30 21.34
CA LEU A 84 6.57 38.91 22.39
C LEU A 84 7.21 39.09 23.76
N LEU A 85 6.39 39.42 24.76
CA LEU A 85 6.83 39.44 26.16
C LEU A 85 6.68 38.05 26.76
N ALA A 86 7.74 37.54 27.38
CA ALA A 86 7.75 36.26 28.05
C ALA A 86 8.47 36.31 29.39
N THR A 87 8.25 35.29 30.20
CA THR A 87 8.92 35.08 31.48
C THR A 87 9.88 33.90 31.38
N ALA A 88 10.84 33.81 32.30
CA ALA A 88 11.80 32.70 32.36
C ALA A 88 11.15 31.32 32.66
N THR A 89 9.85 31.29 32.95
CA THR A 89 9.08 30.06 33.19
C THR A 89 8.46 29.50 31.93
N ARG A 90 8.43 30.26 30.82
CA ARG A 90 7.85 29.80 29.55
C ARG A 90 8.83 28.96 28.74
N ARG A 91 8.30 28.08 27.89
CA ARG A 91 9.09 27.26 26.96
C ARG A 91 8.93 27.73 25.52
N VAL A 92 9.88 27.34 24.66
CA VAL A 92 9.91 27.73 23.24
C VAL A 92 8.59 27.38 22.54
N HIS A 93 8.08 26.16 22.72
CA HIS A 93 6.82 25.75 22.12
C HIS A 93 5.64 26.63 22.55
N GLU A 94 5.55 27.02 23.83
CA GLU A 94 4.46 27.89 24.32
C GLU A 94 4.50 29.27 23.67
N VAL A 95 5.70 29.83 23.50
CA VAL A 95 5.90 31.12 22.83
C VAL A 95 5.51 31.04 21.35
N ILE A 96 5.83 29.93 20.68
CA ILE A 96 5.42 29.68 19.29
C ILE A 96 3.89 29.56 19.19
N GLN A 97 3.24 28.86 20.12
CA GLN A 97 1.77 28.73 20.14
C GLN A 97 1.09 30.08 20.40
N GLU A 98 1.65 30.93 21.26
CA GLU A 98 1.17 32.30 21.50
C GLU A 98 1.32 33.18 20.25
N ALA A 99 2.36 32.95 19.45
CA ALA A 99 2.54 33.53 18.12
C ALA A 99 1.58 32.96 17.05
N GLY A 100 0.64 32.08 17.44
CA GLY A 100 -0.35 31.47 16.55
C GLY A 100 0.06 30.12 15.97
N GLY A 101 1.26 29.62 16.30
CA GLY A 101 1.77 28.35 15.81
C GLY A 101 2.64 28.47 14.55
N ILE A 102 3.22 27.33 14.17
CA ILE A 102 4.01 27.17 12.94
C ILE A 102 3.05 27.01 11.75
N THR A 103 3.30 27.72 10.64
CA THR A 103 2.48 27.60 9.44
C THR A 103 2.68 26.21 8.80
N PRO A 104 1.78 25.74 7.91
CA PRO A 104 2.00 24.47 7.19
C PRO A 104 3.27 24.41 6.33
N ARG A 105 3.90 25.57 6.07
CA ARG A 105 5.16 25.69 5.32
C ARG A 105 6.37 25.77 6.23
N GLY A 106 6.21 25.83 7.54
CA GLY A 106 7.30 25.91 8.49
C GLY A 106 7.82 24.54 8.93
N SER A 107 9.10 24.51 9.27
CA SER A 107 9.75 23.33 9.82
C SER A 107 9.37 23.12 11.28
N VAL A 108 8.93 21.92 11.61
CA VAL A 108 8.68 21.50 13.01
C VAL A 108 9.86 20.74 13.58
N ARG A 109 10.80 20.29 12.73
CA ARG A 109 11.97 19.48 13.13
C ARG A 109 13.28 20.27 13.17
N HIS A 110 13.33 21.43 12.53
CA HIS A 110 14.53 22.26 12.42
C HIS A 110 14.32 23.67 13.00
N VAL A 111 13.56 23.80 14.08
CA VAL A 111 13.31 25.10 14.72
C VAL A 111 14.61 25.62 15.33
N GLN A 112 14.99 26.85 15.02
CA GLN A 112 16.26 27.42 15.46
C GLN A 112 16.04 28.36 16.64
N VAL A 113 16.82 28.17 17.70
CA VAL A 113 16.93 29.12 18.80
C VAL A 113 18.33 29.72 18.81
N ILE A 114 18.38 31.04 18.84
CA ILE A 114 19.60 31.83 18.71
C ILE A 114 19.77 32.62 19.99
N ALA A 115 20.87 32.37 20.70
CA ALA A 115 21.22 33.08 21.93
C ALA A 115 22.71 33.44 21.88
N GLU A 116 23.06 34.71 22.10
CA GLU A 116 24.46 35.18 22.15
C GLU A 116 25.32 34.83 20.91
N GLY A 117 24.70 34.52 19.77
CA GLY A 117 25.36 34.12 18.53
C GLY A 117 25.38 32.60 18.29
N ASP A 118 25.10 31.80 19.32
CA ASP A 118 24.99 30.35 19.20
C ASP A 118 23.63 29.95 18.64
N VAL A 119 23.65 29.16 17.57
CA VAL A 119 22.45 28.60 16.94
C VAL A 119 22.28 27.16 17.39
N ARG A 120 21.15 26.88 18.04
CA ARG A 120 20.73 25.53 18.41
C ARG A 120 19.45 25.17 17.67
N GLU A 121 19.45 23.99 17.08
CA GLU A 121 18.28 23.43 16.40
C GLU A 121 17.47 22.55 17.37
N LEU A 122 16.15 22.60 17.26
CA LEU A 122 15.18 21.91 18.08
C LEU A 122 14.22 21.08 17.21
N ASP A 123 14.05 19.82 17.57
CA ASP A 123 13.05 18.93 16.99
C ASP A 123 11.76 18.98 17.81
N LEU A 124 10.88 19.94 17.51
CA LEU A 124 9.61 20.09 18.23
C LEU A 124 8.67 18.91 17.99
N LEU A 125 8.80 18.18 16.86
CA LEU A 125 8.02 16.96 16.65
C LEU A 125 8.35 15.89 17.69
N ALA A 126 9.63 15.73 18.06
CA ALA A 126 10.02 14.82 19.14
C ALA A 126 9.43 15.25 20.49
N PHE A 127 9.38 16.55 20.78
CA PHE A 127 8.66 17.07 21.95
C PHE A 127 7.15 16.74 21.88
N GLU A 128 6.50 17.02 20.76
CA GLU A 128 5.04 16.84 20.59
C GLU A 128 4.62 15.36 20.68
N LEU A 129 5.42 14.45 20.12
CA LEU A 129 5.06 13.02 20.04
C LEU A 129 5.62 12.16 21.18
N GLN A 130 6.78 12.53 21.73
CA GLN A 130 7.46 11.74 22.78
C GLN A 130 7.55 12.47 24.13
N GLY A 131 7.22 13.77 24.19
CA GLY A 131 7.38 14.56 25.40
C GLY A 131 8.84 14.90 25.72
N ASP A 132 9.75 14.86 24.73
CA ASP A 132 11.16 15.18 24.95
C ASP A 132 11.36 16.66 25.28
N LEU A 133 11.44 16.96 26.59
CA LEU A 133 11.65 18.31 27.11
C LEU A 133 13.02 18.90 26.74
N ALA A 134 14.00 18.08 26.29
CA ALA A 134 15.28 18.58 25.80
C ALA A 134 15.14 19.34 24.48
N GLN A 135 14.12 19.02 23.68
CA GLN A 135 13.78 19.70 22.43
C GLN A 135 12.87 20.92 22.64
N ASN A 136 12.38 21.16 23.85
CA ASN A 136 11.53 22.30 24.16
C ASN A 136 12.07 23.11 25.35
N PRO A 137 13.25 23.75 25.24
CA PRO A 137 13.89 24.43 26.36
C PRO A 137 13.09 25.64 26.86
N PHE A 138 13.39 26.08 28.09
CA PHE A 138 12.89 27.35 28.62
C PHE A 138 13.45 28.54 27.84
N VAL A 139 12.63 29.56 27.68
CA VAL A 139 13.04 30.81 27.06
C VAL A 139 13.81 31.69 28.04
N ARG A 140 14.73 32.50 27.50
CA ARG A 140 15.58 33.40 28.27
C ARG A 140 15.65 34.75 27.56
N GLU A 141 16.03 35.78 28.30
CA GLU A 141 16.22 37.12 27.76
C GLU A 141 17.26 37.10 26.61
N GLY A 142 16.97 37.81 25.52
CA GLY A 142 17.83 37.85 24.33
C GLY A 142 17.70 36.64 23.39
N LEU A 143 16.92 35.61 23.73
CA LEU A 143 16.65 34.47 22.87
C LEU A 143 15.81 34.89 21.65
N ARG A 144 16.22 34.46 20.46
CA ARG A 144 15.46 34.61 19.22
C ARG A 144 15.05 33.24 18.71
N VAL A 145 13.78 33.08 18.36
CA VAL A 145 13.23 31.87 17.77
C VAL A 145 13.03 32.11 16.28
N HIS A 146 13.61 31.26 15.44
CA HIS A 146 13.46 31.30 14.00
C HIS A 146 12.96 29.96 13.49
N VAL A 147 11.84 29.96 12.78
CA VAL A 147 11.27 28.76 12.16
C VAL A 147 11.56 28.83 10.66
N PRO A 148 12.50 28.02 10.15
CA PRO A 148 12.80 28.00 8.72
C PRO A 148 11.65 27.34 7.93
N PRO A 149 11.62 27.49 6.59
CA PRO A 149 10.75 26.71 5.72
C PRO A 149 10.93 25.20 5.92
N ARG A 150 9.84 24.46 5.78
CA ARG A 150 9.77 23.01 5.89
C ARG A 150 10.72 22.38 4.87
N SER A 151 11.55 21.47 5.33
CA SER A 151 12.47 20.71 4.48
C SER A 151 11.71 19.57 3.76
N GLY A 152 12.45 18.69 3.10
CA GLY A 152 11.86 17.55 2.41
C GLY A 152 11.07 16.65 3.35
N SER A 153 9.96 16.11 2.85
CA SER A 153 9.08 15.21 3.58
C SER A 153 9.16 13.77 3.08
N VAL A 154 8.74 12.84 3.92
CA VAL A 154 8.48 11.44 3.58
C VAL A 154 7.09 11.04 4.01
N THR A 155 6.49 10.12 3.28
CA THR A 155 5.15 9.60 3.57
C THR A 155 5.24 8.23 4.21
N LEU A 156 4.65 8.04 5.39
CA LEU A 156 4.52 6.76 6.08
C LEU A 156 3.07 6.28 6.01
N THR A 157 2.85 5.07 5.48
CA THR A 157 1.51 4.48 5.31
C THR A 157 1.47 3.01 5.73
N GLY A 158 0.26 2.50 5.96
CA GLY A 158 0.02 1.12 6.35
C GLY A 158 0.19 0.89 7.85
N ALA A 159 0.78 -0.24 8.24
CA ALA A 159 0.91 -0.74 9.60
C ALA A 159 2.03 -0.06 10.42
N VAL A 160 2.03 1.26 10.44
CA VAL A 160 2.85 2.09 11.34
C VAL A 160 1.96 2.65 12.45
N ARG A 161 2.53 3.03 13.61
CA ARG A 161 1.70 3.56 14.72
C ARG A 161 1.02 4.87 14.40
N ARG A 162 1.71 5.73 13.66
CA ARG A 162 1.21 7.05 13.23
C ARG A 162 1.50 7.22 11.74
N PRO A 163 0.56 6.81 10.87
CA PRO A 163 0.66 7.10 9.44
C PRO A 163 0.54 8.60 9.20
N GLY A 164 1.26 9.11 8.20
CA GLY A 164 1.27 10.52 7.89
C GLY A 164 2.47 10.95 7.06
N GLU A 165 2.50 12.23 6.74
CA GLU A 165 3.63 12.88 6.08
C GLU A 165 4.50 13.59 7.12
N TYR A 166 5.78 13.24 7.16
CA TYR A 166 6.73 13.75 8.14
C TYR A 166 7.89 14.45 7.45
N GLU A 167 8.32 15.57 8.03
CA GLU A 167 9.56 16.21 7.63
C GLU A 167 10.76 15.31 7.98
N ILE A 168 11.81 15.32 7.15
CA ILE A 168 13.02 14.54 7.37
C ILE A 168 13.83 15.18 8.51
N GLY A 169 14.28 14.37 9.48
CA GLY A 169 15.15 14.85 10.54
C GLY A 169 16.57 15.17 10.07
N ARG A 170 17.37 15.85 10.90
CA ARG A 170 18.75 16.26 10.56
C ARG A 170 19.67 15.09 10.19
N ASP A 171 19.45 13.92 10.78
CA ASP A 171 20.20 12.72 10.49
C ASP A 171 19.72 11.97 9.23
N GLY A 172 18.57 12.35 8.68
CA GLY A 172 17.97 11.70 7.52
C GLY A 172 17.63 10.23 7.74
N SER A 173 17.51 9.78 8.99
CA SER A 173 17.41 8.34 9.30
C SER A 173 15.96 7.86 9.33
N LEU A 174 15.70 6.73 8.67
CA LEU A 174 14.41 6.05 8.79
C LEU A 174 14.19 5.53 10.21
N ARG A 175 15.23 4.99 10.85
CA ARG A 175 15.16 4.52 12.23
C ARG A 175 14.80 5.64 13.20
N SER A 176 15.43 6.81 13.09
CA SER A 176 15.16 7.95 13.97
C SER A 176 13.74 8.46 13.78
N LEU A 177 13.28 8.57 12.53
CA LEU A 177 11.91 8.96 12.22
C LEU A 177 10.91 7.94 12.81
N LEU A 178 11.13 6.65 12.59
CA LEU A 178 10.28 5.59 13.14
C LEU A 178 10.25 5.67 14.67
N ALA A 179 11.38 5.94 15.34
CA ALA A 179 11.41 6.13 16.79
C ALA A 179 10.52 7.30 17.24
N VAL A 180 10.60 8.45 16.55
CA VAL A 180 9.78 9.64 16.85
C VAL A 180 8.29 9.37 16.67
N VAL A 181 7.89 8.69 15.60
CA VAL A 181 6.46 8.41 15.33
C VAL A 181 5.90 7.23 16.14
N GLY A 182 6.72 6.56 16.95
CA GLY A 182 6.34 5.45 17.82
C GLY A 182 6.53 4.05 17.23
N GLY A 183 7.15 3.95 16.07
CA GLY A 183 7.53 2.70 15.41
C GLY A 183 6.40 2.04 14.62
N LEU A 184 6.55 0.74 14.40
CA LEU A 184 5.58 -0.09 13.69
C LEU A 184 4.39 -0.46 14.59
N SER A 185 3.24 -0.73 13.99
CA SER A 185 2.10 -1.28 14.72
C SER A 185 2.33 -2.78 15.01
N GLN A 186 1.56 -3.37 15.95
CA GLN A 186 1.66 -4.82 16.22
C GLN A 186 1.21 -5.68 15.03
N ALA A 187 0.36 -5.13 14.16
CA ALA A 187 -0.10 -5.79 12.97
C ALA A 187 0.88 -5.62 11.79
N ALA A 188 2.10 -5.11 12.00
CA ALA A 188 3.02 -4.81 10.92
C ALA A 188 3.75 -6.04 10.39
N ALA A 189 3.69 -6.22 9.08
CA ALA A 189 4.61 -7.10 8.37
C ALA A 189 5.92 -6.37 8.09
N ALA A 190 6.81 -6.35 9.09
CA ALA A 190 8.06 -5.60 9.03
C ALA A 190 9.01 -6.06 7.92
N SER A 191 8.98 -7.35 7.55
CA SER A 191 9.81 -7.96 6.49
C SER A 191 9.45 -7.52 5.08
N ASP A 192 8.22 -7.03 4.87
CA ASP A 192 7.63 -6.83 3.55
C ASP A 192 7.27 -5.36 3.29
N ALA A 193 7.92 -4.45 4.02
CA ALA A 193 7.74 -3.03 3.76
C ALA A 193 8.21 -2.68 2.35
N ARG A 194 7.59 -1.67 1.77
CA ARG A 194 7.94 -1.16 0.43
C ARG A 194 8.32 0.30 0.55
N LEU A 195 9.55 0.61 0.16
CA LEU A 195 10.01 1.98 0.01
C LEU A 195 9.92 2.37 -1.45
N THR A 196 9.10 3.37 -1.76
CA THR A 196 9.00 3.97 -3.08
C THR A 196 9.78 5.27 -3.09
N ARG A 197 10.70 5.42 -4.05
CA ARG A 197 11.57 6.58 -4.22
C ARG A 197 11.50 7.08 -5.65
N VAL A 198 11.49 8.39 -5.83
CA VAL A 198 11.63 9.00 -7.16
C VAL A 198 13.12 9.10 -7.50
N ALA A 199 13.53 8.41 -8.55
CA ALA A 199 14.89 8.47 -9.08
C ALA A 199 15.16 9.82 -9.77
N ALA A 200 16.43 10.13 -10.02
CA ALA A 200 16.83 11.41 -10.61
C ALA A 200 16.28 11.63 -12.04
N ASP A 201 15.89 10.56 -12.72
CA ASP A 201 15.24 10.57 -14.05
C ASP A 201 13.71 10.72 -13.97
N GLY A 202 13.14 10.89 -12.76
CA GLY A 202 11.72 11.04 -12.51
C GLY A 202 10.94 9.73 -12.42
N ARG A 203 11.57 8.56 -12.63
CA ARG A 203 10.90 7.27 -12.46
C ARG A 203 10.69 6.96 -10.98
N LYS A 204 9.55 6.35 -10.65
CA LYS A 204 9.31 5.78 -9.31
C LYS A 204 9.91 4.38 -9.26
N GLU A 205 10.81 4.16 -8.31
CA GLU A 205 11.42 2.87 -8.02
C GLU A 205 10.89 2.38 -6.67
N ALA A 206 10.36 1.16 -6.63
CA ALA A 206 9.86 0.54 -5.42
C ALA A 206 10.79 -0.61 -5.01
N PHE A 207 11.27 -0.57 -3.78
CA PHE A 207 12.16 -1.57 -3.22
C PHE A 207 11.45 -2.26 -2.05
N THR A 208 11.47 -3.59 -2.02
CA THR A 208 11.09 -4.34 -0.82
C THR A 208 12.19 -4.17 0.22
N LEU A 209 11.78 -3.90 1.45
CA LEU A 209 12.64 -3.58 2.57
C LEU A 209 12.21 -4.39 3.79
N ASP A 210 13.11 -5.22 4.29
CA ASP A 210 12.94 -5.85 5.59
C ASP A 210 13.37 -4.86 6.68
N LEU A 211 12.38 -4.26 7.33
CA LEU A 211 12.60 -3.27 8.38
C LEU A 211 13.25 -3.88 9.63
N THR A 212 13.20 -5.20 9.85
CA THR A 212 13.85 -5.81 11.02
C THR A 212 15.37 -5.75 10.95
N THR A 213 15.91 -5.78 9.73
CA THR A 213 17.35 -5.69 9.45
C THR A 213 17.76 -4.28 9.03
N ALA A 214 16.93 -3.60 8.24
CA ALA A 214 17.26 -2.30 7.66
C ALA A 214 17.36 -1.14 8.68
N ILE A 215 16.77 -1.30 9.88
CA ILE A 215 16.85 -0.31 10.97
C ILE A 215 17.64 -0.84 12.17
N ALA A 216 18.29 -1.99 12.06
CA ALA A 216 19.09 -2.57 13.13
C ALA A 216 20.53 -2.03 13.08
N PRO A 217 21.08 -1.45 14.18
CA PRO A 217 22.45 -0.92 14.18
C PRO A 217 23.48 -1.98 13.76
N PRO A 218 24.48 -1.65 12.91
CA PRO A 218 24.80 -0.31 12.40
C PRO A 218 24.05 0.10 11.12
N ALA A 219 23.16 -0.76 10.59
CA ALA A 219 22.39 -0.45 9.39
C ALA A 219 21.32 0.61 9.67
N ASP A 220 21.09 1.45 8.66
CA ASP A 220 20.02 2.44 8.64
C ASP A 220 19.71 2.81 7.20
N VAL A 221 18.50 3.29 6.94
CA VAL A 221 18.07 3.71 5.61
C VAL A 221 18.07 5.24 5.55
N PRO A 222 18.93 5.86 4.71
CA PRO A 222 18.90 7.30 4.51
C PRO A 222 17.67 7.68 3.68
N LEU A 223 16.82 8.52 4.26
CA LEU A 223 15.61 9.06 3.66
C LEU A 223 15.93 10.19 2.69
N ARG A 224 15.11 10.30 1.64
CA ARG A 224 15.14 11.38 0.65
C ARG A 224 13.77 12.06 0.55
N PRO A 225 13.74 13.35 0.20
CA PRO A 225 12.47 14.05 -0.03
C PRO A 225 11.62 13.31 -1.06
N GLY A 226 10.34 13.08 -0.73
CA GLY A 226 9.38 12.37 -1.57
C GLY A 226 9.41 10.85 -1.43
N ASP A 227 10.24 10.27 -0.56
CA ASP A 227 10.16 8.85 -0.24
C ASP A 227 8.79 8.50 0.37
N ALA A 228 8.25 7.35 -0.02
CA ALA A 228 7.01 6.80 0.54
C ALA A 228 7.27 5.38 1.07
N LEU A 229 7.18 5.21 2.38
CA LEU A 229 7.23 3.90 3.03
C LEU A 229 5.80 3.38 3.24
N PHE A 230 5.52 2.23 2.67
CA PHE A 230 4.31 1.47 2.93
C PHE A 230 4.66 0.19 3.69
N VAL A 231 4.09 0.02 4.88
CA VAL A 231 4.24 -1.21 5.67
C VAL A 231 2.93 -1.99 5.58
N PRO A 232 2.89 -3.16 4.94
CA PRO A 232 1.66 -3.94 4.88
C PRO A 232 1.25 -4.43 6.29
N PRO A 233 -0.05 -4.54 6.57
CA PRO A 233 -0.49 -5.27 7.75
C PRO A 233 -0.34 -6.79 7.53
N LEU A 234 -0.15 -7.55 8.61
CA LEU A 234 -0.02 -9.02 8.59
C LEU A 234 -1.23 -9.71 7.95
N SER A 235 -2.42 -9.11 8.04
CA SER A 235 -3.63 -9.63 7.38
C SER A 235 -3.57 -9.55 5.85
N VAL A 236 -2.78 -8.63 5.29
CA VAL A 236 -2.56 -8.56 3.83
C VAL A 236 -1.51 -9.58 3.37
N LEU A 237 -0.66 -10.05 4.29
CA LEU A 237 0.24 -11.18 4.08
C LEU A 237 -0.39 -12.54 4.39
N GLN A 238 -1.64 -12.60 4.87
CA GLN A 238 -2.30 -13.89 4.97
C GLN A 238 -2.43 -14.43 3.55
N ASP A 239 -1.69 -15.50 3.27
CA ASP A 239 -1.84 -16.20 2.01
C ASP A 239 -3.30 -16.68 1.93
N VAL A 240 -3.97 -16.39 0.82
CA VAL A 240 -5.36 -16.79 0.64
C VAL A 240 -5.51 -17.59 -0.63
N VAL A 241 -6.40 -18.57 -0.59
CA VAL A 241 -6.85 -19.30 -1.77
C VAL A 241 -8.33 -19.05 -1.96
N GLU A 242 -8.71 -18.78 -3.20
CA GLU A 242 -10.11 -18.63 -3.55
C GLU A 242 -10.67 -19.95 -4.10
N VAL A 243 -11.78 -20.39 -3.56
CA VAL A 243 -12.49 -21.59 -4.02
C VAL A 243 -13.73 -21.14 -4.79
N ARG A 244 -13.87 -21.65 -6.02
CA ARG A 244 -14.98 -21.32 -6.92
C ARG A 244 -15.62 -22.56 -7.52
N GLY A 245 -16.96 -22.60 -7.56
CA GLY A 245 -17.70 -23.61 -8.32
C GLY A 245 -18.43 -24.62 -7.44
N ALA A 246 -18.51 -25.87 -7.88
CA ALA A 246 -19.40 -26.91 -7.36
C ALA A 246 -18.89 -27.55 -6.05
N PHE A 247 -18.77 -26.76 -4.99
CA PHE A 247 -18.47 -27.21 -3.64
C PHE A 247 -19.71 -27.11 -2.75
N ASN A 248 -19.76 -27.89 -1.66
CA ASN A 248 -20.89 -27.84 -0.72
C ASN A 248 -20.93 -26.50 0.05
N GLY A 249 -19.77 -25.91 0.28
CA GLY A 249 -19.60 -24.63 0.98
C GLY A 249 -19.74 -24.73 2.49
N THR A 250 -19.47 -23.60 3.13
CA THR A 250 -19.66 -23.33 4.56
C THR A 250 -20.74 -22.26 4.74
N PRO A 251 -21.20 -21.97 5.96
CA PRO A 251 -22.14 -20.88 6.21
C PRO A 251 -21.68 -19.51 5.69
N GLU A 252 -20.36 -19.30 5.59
CA GLU A 252 -19.72 -18.07 5.12
C GLU A 252 -19.54 -18.04 3.59
N SER A 253 -19.85 -19.13 2.88
CA SER A 253 -19.77 -19.18 1.42
C SER A 253 -20.78 -18.25 0.74
N SER A 254 -20.32 -17.45 -0.22
CA SER A 254 -21.22 -16.75 -1.14
C SER A 254 -21.76 -17.74 -2.16
N LYS A 255 -23.07 -18.03 -2.11
CA LYS A 255 -23.73 -18.97 -3.02
C LYS A 255 -24.20 -18.27 -4.29
N THR A 256 -23.92 -18.87 -5.43
CA THR A 256 -24.45 -18.51 -6.75
C THR A 256 -25.08 -19.74 -7.41
N THR A 257 -25.71 -19.58 -8.57
CA THR A 257 -26.35 -20.67 -9.31
C THR A 257 -25.82 -20.69 -10.74
N VAL A 258 -25.32 -21.84 -11.17
CA VAL A 258 -24.85 -22.07 -12.54
C VAL A 258 -25.61 -23.28 -13.09
N ALA A 259 -26.31 -23.10 -14.22
CA ALA A 259 -27.16 -24.12 -14.83
C ALA A 259 -28.14 -24.78 -13.84
N GLY A 260 -28.74 -24.00 -12.94
CA GLY A 260 -29.69 -24.49 -11.92
C GLY A 260 -29.05 -25.23 -10.74
N LYS A 261 -27.73 -25.41 -10.72
CA LYS A 261 -26.97 -26.04 -9.64
C LYS A 261 -26.28 -24.98 -8.78
N ALA A 262 -26.26 -25.17 -7.47
CA ALA A 262 -25.60 -24.22 -6.57
C ALA A 262 -24.08 -24.29 -6.74
N THR A 263 -23.43 -23.14 -6.69
CA THR A 263 -21.97 -23.04 -6.67
C THR A 263 -21.58 -22.00 -5.64
N ILE A 264 -20.32 -22.01 -5.20
CA ILE A 264 -19.82 -21.08 -4.20
C ILE A 264 -18.66 -20.25 -4.72
N VAL A 265 -18.45 -19.11 -4.08
CA VAL A 265 -17.20 -18.37 -4.06
C VAL A 265 -16.85 -18.08 -2.61
N GLN A 266 -15.67 -18.52 -2.17
CA GLN A 266 -15.17 -18.25 -0.82
C GLN A 266 -13.65 -18.18 -0.80
N ARG A 267 -13.11 -17.29 0.04
CA ARG A 267 -11.67 -17.20 0.30
C ARG A 267 -11.36 -17.91 1.61
N PHE A 268 -10.31 -18.72 1.60
CA PHE A 268 -9.79 -19.39 2.78
C PHE A 268 -8.37 -18.90 3.05
N GLU A 269 -8.04 -18.76 4.34
CA GLU A 269 -6.66 -18.62 4.77
C GLU A 269 -5.89 -19.90 4.40
N LEU A 270 -4.76 -19.70 3.72
CA LEU A 270 -3.84 -20.74 3.29
C LEU A 270 -2.74 -20.88 4.34
N ALA A 271 -2.72 -22.03 5.03
CA ALA A 271 -1.63 -22.33 5.95
C ALA A 271 -0.40 -22.85 5.19
N GLN A 272 0.78 -22.70 5.79
CA GLN A 272 2.03 -23.14 5.17
C GLN A 272 1.98 -24.65 4.86
N GLY A 273 2.20 -25.01 3.59
CA GLY A 273 2.23 -26.40 3.15
C GLY A 273 0.87 -26.99 2.75
N GLU A 274 -0.21 -26.21 2.81
CA GLU A 274 -1.54 -26.69 2.41
C GLU A 274 -1.65 -26.99 0.92
N ARG A 275 -2.38 -28.06 0.62
CA ARG A 275 -2.56 -28.59 -0.73
C ARG A 275 -4.04 -28.55 -1.13
N VAL A 276 -4.30 -28.87 -2.39
CA VAL A 276 -5.66 -28.93 -2.97
C VAL A 276 -6.65 -29.67 -2.07
N ARG A 277 -6.27 -30.82 -1.51
CA ARG A 277 -7.19 -31.60 -0.66
C ARG A 277 -7.66 -30.85 0.57
N ASP A 278 -6.78 -30.08 1.21
CA ASP A 278 -7.05 -29.42 2.48
C ASP A 278 -8.08 -28.31 2.24
N VAL A 279 -7.90 -27.57 1.16
CA VAL A 279 -8.82 -26.51 0.74
C VAL A 279 -10.16 -27.08 0.23
N VAL A 280 -10.17 -28.21 -0.47
CA VAL A 280 -11.42 -28.90 -0.85
C VAL A 280 -12.21 -29.32 0.40
N LEU A 281 -11.54 -29.80 1.44
CA LEU A 281 -12.18 -30.15 2.72
C LEU A 281 -12.69 -28.90 3.46
N LYS A 282 -11.90 -27.83 3.53
CA LYS A 282 -12.31 -26.53 4.10
C LYS A 282 -13.56 -25.97 3.40
N ALA A 283 -13.67 -26.19 2.10
CA ALA A 283 -14.84 -25.80 1.30
C ALA A 283 -16.08 -26.70 1.48
N GLY A 284 -16.08 -27.60 2.48
CA GLY A 284 -17.17 -28.53 2.74
C GLY A 284 -17.20 -29.75 1.81
N GLY A 285 -16.14 -29.96 1.02
CA GLY A 285 -16.06 -31.02 0.01
C GLY A 285 -16.70 -30.65 -1.33
N ALA A 286 -16.51 -31.52 -2.31
CA ALA A 286 -17.13 -31.39 -3.62
C ALA A 286 -18.63 -31.69 -3.55
N ALA A 287 -19.43 -30.94 -4.30
CA ALA A 287 -20.85 -31.21 -4.45
C ALA A 287 -21.10 -32.50 -5.25
N ALA A 288 -22.23 -33.16 -5.03
CA ALA A 288 -22.57 -34.43 -5.71
C ALA A 288 -22.67 -34.30 -7.25
N TYR A 289 -22.94 -33.08 -7.74
CA TYR A 289 -23.02 -32.75 -9.16
C TYR A 289 -21.76 -32.05 -9.68
N ALA A 290 -20.65 -32.11 -8.94
CA ALA A 290 -19.38 -31.54 -9.35
C ALA A 290 -18.63 -32.45 -10.33
N ASP A 291 -18.00 -31.86 -11.35
CA ASP A 291 -17.14 -32.61 -12.24
C ASP A 291 -15.71 -32.66 -11.70
N LEU A 292 -15.45 -33.73 -10.96
CA LEU A 292 -14.17 -33.96 -10.29
C LEU A 292 -13.00 -34.11 -11.27
N ARG A 293 -13.22 -34.46 -12.54
CA ARG A 293 -12.12 -34.71 -13.50
C ARG A 293 -11.57 -33.45 -14.14
N LEU A 294 -12.34 -32.36 -14.12
CA LEU A 294 -12.00 -31.10 -14.81
C LEU A 294 -11.78 -29.94 -13.85
N ALA A 295 -11.42 -30.24 -12.61
CA ALA A 295 -10.99 -29.20 -11.68
C ALA A 295 -9.68 -28.56 -12.18
N VAL A 296 -9.50 -27.28 -11.87
CA VAL A 296 -8.34 -26.50 -12.32
C VAL A 296 -7.90 -25.58 -11.21
N ILE A 297 -6.59 -25.44 -11.03
CA ILE A 297 -5.99 -24.34 -10.27
C ILE A 297 -5.64 -23.24 -11.27
N GLU A 298 -6.24 -22.07 -11.11
CA GLU A 298 -5.80 -20.87 -11.82
C GLU A 298 -4.76 -20.15 -10.95
N ARG A 299 -3.52 -20.12 -11.42
CA ARG A 299 -2.37 -19.53 -10.74
C ARG A 299 -1.86 -18.34 -11.53
N GLY A 300 -1.71 -17.17 -10.92
CA GLY A 300 -1.11 -16.04 -11.62
C GLY A 300 -0.94 -14.80 -10.76
N ASP A 301 -0.03 -13.95 -11.22
CA ASP A 301 0.32 -12.70 -10.56
C ASP A 301 -0.77 -11.65 -10.82
N ALA A 302 -0.81 -10.58 -10.02
CA ALA A 302 -1.85 -9.55 -10.05
C ALA A 302 -2.10 -8.89 -11.44
N THR A 303 -1.17 -9.01 -12.40
CA THR A 303 -1.24 -8.38 -13.73
C THR A 303 -0.92 -9.33 -14.90
N GLY A 304 -0.73 -10.64 -14.66
CA GLY A 304 -0.33 -11.62 -15.67
C GLY A 304 -1.46 -12.55 -16.14
N PRO A 305 -1.31 -13.24 -17.30
CA PRO A 305 -2.24 -14.29 -17.70
C PRO A 305 -2.17 -15.46 -16.69
N ARG A 306 -3.33 -15.89 -16.18
CA ARG A 306 -3.40 -17.00 -15.22
C ARG A 306 -3.02 -18.32 -15.90
N GLN A 307 -2.03 -19.00 -15.36
CA GLN A 307 -1.72 -20.38 -15.69
C GLN A 307 -2.83 -21.30 -15.19
N ARG A 308 -3.32 -22.18 -16.06
CA ARG A 308 -4.33 -23.20 -15.72
C ARG A 308 -3.64 -24.53 -15.49
N ILE A 309 -3.63 -24.99 -14.24
CA ILE A 309 -3.05 -26.27 -13.84
C ILE A 309 -4.20 -27.27 -13.66
N PRO A 310 -4.38 -28.24 -14.57
CA PRO A 310 -5.45 -29.23 -14.46
C PRO A 310 -5.19 -30.17 -13.28
N ILE A 311 -6.26 -30.47 -12.53
CA ILE A 311 -6.23 -31.40 -11.39
C ILE A 311 -7.42 -32.37 -11.47
N ASP A 312 -7.15 -33.66 -11.35
CA ASP A 312 -8.19 -34.69 -11.29
C ASP A 312 -8.53 -35.00 -9.82
N LEU A 313 -9.59 -34.36 -9.32
CA LEU A 313 -10.08 -34.57 -7.96
C LEU A 313 -10.66 -35.97 -7.77
N GLN A 314 -11.11 -36.65 -8.83
CA GLN A 314 -11.58 -38.03 -8.70
C GLN A 314 -10.41 -38.94 -8.37
N ARG A 315 -9.29 -38.79 -9.08
CA ARG A 315 -8.05 -39.50 -8.76
C ARG A 315 -7.52 -39.13 -7.38
N LEU A 316 -7.54 -37.85 -7.02
CA LEU A 316 -7.07 -37.39 -5.71
C LEU A 316 -7.91 -37.94 -4.55
N LEU A 317 -9.24 -37.82 -4.63
CA LEU A 317 -10.14 -38.07 -3.50
C LEU A 317 -10.58 -39.53 -3.41
N VAL A 318 -10.74 -40.22 -4.54
CA VAL A 318 -11.24 -41.60 -4.61
C VAL A 318 -10.08 -42.59 -4.75
N VAL A 319 -9.23 -42.40 -5.76
CA VAL A 319 -8.10 -43.31 -6.04
C VAL A 319 -6.91 -43.05 -5.09
N LYS A 320 -6.93 -41.94 -4.34
CA LYS A 320 -5.87 -41.51 -3.42
C LYS A 320 -4.53 -41.27 -4.11
N ASP A 321 -4.59 -40.80 -5.36
CA ASP A 321 -3.42 -40.43 -6.12
C ASP A 321 -2.85 -39.08 -5.65
N GLU A 322 -1.78 -39.13 -4.86
CA GLU A 322 -1.11 -37.94 -4.30
C GLU A 322 -0.47 -37.05 -5.37
N THR A 323 -0.25 -37.53 -6.59
CA THR A 323 0.30 -36.69 -7.67
C THR A 323 -0.64 -35.55 -8.05
N GLN A 324 -1.94 -35.69 -7.77
CA GLN A 324 -2.97 -34.68 -7.98
C GLN A 324 -3.07 -33.69 -6.81
N ASN A 325 -2.38 -33.94 -5.70
CA ASN A 325 -2.46 -33.13 -4.49
C ASN A 325 -1.49 -31.95 -4.53
N ILE A 326 -1.74 -31.00 -5.43
CA ILE A 326 -0.82 -29.90 -5.72
C ILE A 326 -0.70 -28.96 -4.51
N LEU A 327 0.53 -28.47 -4.25
CA LEU A 327 0.79 -27.43 -3.25
C LEU A 327 0.22 -26.09 -3.73
N LEU A 328 -0.61 -25.48 -2.89
CA LEU A 328 -1.24 -24.21 -3.20
C LEU A 328 -0.33 -23.04 -2.88
N GLN A 329 -0.56 -21.94 -3.58
CA GLN A 329 0.15 -20.67 -3.43
C GLN A 329 -0.84 -19.56 -3.16
N ASN A 330 -0.36 -18.47 -2.57
CA ASN A 330 -1.16 -17.28 -2.35
C ASN A 330 -1.77 -16.78 -3.66
N GLY A 331 -3.07 -16.49 -3.65
CA GLY A 331 -3.82 -16.00 -4.80
C GLY A 331 -4.27 -17.09 -5.78
N ASP A 332 -3.96 -18.37 -5.53
CA ASP A 332 -4.50 -19.46 -6.33
C ASP A 332 -6.04 -19.47 -6.28
N VAL A 333 -6.66 -19.79 -7.42
CA VAL A 333 -8.09 -20.03 -7.52
C VAL A 333 -8.33 -21.51 -7.82
N VAL A 334 -8.90 -22.25 -6.88
CA VAL A 334 -9.32 -23.64 -7.08
C VAL A 334 -10.72 -23.63 -7.65
N PHE A 335 -10.83 -23.92 -8.95
CA PHE A 335 -12.08 -23.97 -9.68
C PHE A 335 -12.56 -25.41 -9.90
N LEU A 336 -13.79 -25.69 -9.49
CA LEU A 336 -14.46 -26.97 -9.69
C LEU A 336 -15.73 -26.80 -10.52
N PRO A 337 -15.74 -27.22 -11.80
CA PRO A 337 -16.92 -27.10 -12.63
C PRO A 337 -18.06 -28.02 -12.15
N ILE A 338 -19.29 -27.67 -12.53
CA ILE A 338 -20.44 -28.57 -12.44
C ILE A 338 -20.35 -29.63 -13.54
N VAL A 339 -20.89 -30.82 -13.30
CA VAL A 339 -21.15 -31.80 -14.36
C VAL A 339 -22.27 -31.20 -15.24
N GLU A 340 -21.92 -30.91 -16.49
CA GLU A 340 -22.91 -30.67 -17.53
C GLU A 340 -23.62 -31.98 -17.81
N ASP A 341 -24.94 -32.02 -17.71
CA ASP A 341 -25.78 -33.18 -18.02
C ASP A 341 -26.47 -33.00 -19.37
N LYS A 342 -25.83 -32.28 -20.30
CA LYS A 342 -26.40 -31.94 -21.61
C LYS A 342 -25.45 -32.26 -22.73
N VAL A 343 -25.99 -32.63 -23.88
CA VAL A 343 -25.30 -32.75 -25.16
C VAL A 343 -25.72 -31.57 -26.02
N TYR A 344 -24.75 -30.88 -26.63
CA TYR A 344 -25.02 -29.70 -27.44
C TYR A 344 -25.10 -30.12 -28.90
N VAL A 345 -26.23 -29.86 -29.56
CA VAL A 345 -26.35 -30.06 -31.01
C VAL A 345 -26.35 -28.70 -31.68
N VAL A 346 -25.34 -28.45 -32.50
CA VAL A 346 -25.09 -27.14 -33.15
C VAL A 346 -24.90 -27.30 -34.66
N GLY A 347 -25.16 -26.23 -35.40
CA GLY A 347 -25.09 -26.22 -36.87
C GLY A 347 -26.45 -26.47 -37.53
N GLU A 348 -26.44 -27.15 -38.67
CA GLU A 348 -27.60 -27.31 -39.57
C GLU A 348 -28.62 -28.36 -39.09
N VAL A 349 -29.26 -28.07 -37.97
CA VAL A 349 -30.40 -28.82 -37.41
C VAL A 349 -31.58 -27.88 -37.24
N LYS A 350 -32.80 -28.42 -37.14
CA LYS A 350 -34.02 -27.58 -37.07
C LYS A 350 -34.12 -26.80 -35.75
N ALA A 351 -33.62 -27.34 -34.65
CA ALA A 351 -33.61 -26.72 -33.34
C ALA A 351 -32.24 -26.93 -32.67
N PRO A 352 -31.22 -26.12 -33.01
CA PRO A 352 -29.92 -26.21 -32.36
C PRO A 352 -30.03 -25.78 -30.89
N GLY A 353 -29.28 -26.45 -30.03
CA GLY A 353 -29.32 -26.16 -28.61
C GLY A 353 -28.88 -27.33 -27.73
N PRO A 354 -28.96 -27.13 -26.40
CA PRO A 354 -28.62 -28.14 -25.42
C PRO A 354 -29.76 -29.14 -25.22
N ILE A 355 -29.43 -30.43 -25.17
CA ILE A 355 -30.37 -31.54 -24.98
C ILE A 355 -29.92 -32.34 -23.76
N ASP A 356 -30.86 -32.78 -22.90
CA ASP A 356 -30.52 -33.58 -21.72
C ASP A 356 -29.81 -34.88 -22.12
N PHE A 357 -28.69 -35.14 -21.45
CA PHE A 357 -27.88 -36.32 -21.66
C PHE A 357 -28.60 -37.56 -21.13
N ARG A 358 -28.70 -38.54 -22.01
CA ARG A 358 -29.16 -39.91 -21.79
C ARG A 358 -28.11 -40.88 -22.33
N PRO A 359 -27.60 -41.80 -21.50
CA PRO A 359 -26.49 -42.69 -21.87
C PRO A 359 -26.87 -43.75 -22.92
N ASP A 360 -28.17 -44.02 -23.08
CA ASP A 360 -28.74 -44.95 -24.05
C ASP A 360 -28.86 -44.36 -25.47
N LEU A 361 -28.71 -43.04 -25.62
CA LEU A 361 -28.88 -42.36 -26.91
C LEU A 361 -27.57 -42.22 -27.68
N THR A 362 -27.64 -42.50 -28.98
CA THR A 362 -26.57 -42.33 -29.96
C THR A 362 -26.53 -40.90 -30.49
N ALA A 363 -25.39 -40.49 -31.07
CA ALA A 363 -25.23 -39.16 -31.66
C ALA A 363 -26.28 -38.83 -32.73
N ARG A 364 -26.71 -39.82 -33.52
CA ARG A 364 -27.78 -39.63 -34.50
C ARG A 364 -29.13 -39.31 -33.84
N GLU A 365 -29.45 -39.97 -32.73
CA GLU A 365 -30.71 -39.73 -32.01
C GLU A 365 -30.75 -38.35 -31.38
N TYR A 366 -29.62 -37.82 -30.90
CA TYR A 366 -29.54 -36.43 -30.45
C TYR A 366 -29.79 -35.43 -31.59
N VAL A 367 -29.26 -35.68 -32.79
CA VAL A 367 -29.59 -34.85 -33.97
C VAL A 367 -31.08 -34.92 -34.30
N THR A 368 -31.72 -36.08 -34.15
CA THR A 368 -33.17 -36.22 -34.31
C THR A 368 -33.95 -35.48 -33.23
N LEU A 369 -33.52 -35.54 -31.96
CA LEU A 369 -34.12 -34.78 -30.86
C LEU A 369 -33.98 -33.26 -31.06
N ALA A 370 -32.92 -32.81 -31.75
CA ALA A 370 -32.76 -31.43 -32.21
C ALA A 370 -33.68 -31.07 -33.41
N GLY A 371 -34.75 -31.82 -33.64
CA GLY A 371 -35.69 -31.65 -34.75
C GLY A 371 -35.22 -32.25 -36.08
N GLY A 372 -34.10 -32.95 -36.09
CA GLY A 372 -33.48 -33.54 -37.28
C GLY A 372 -32.64 -32.55 -38.09
N PRO A 373 -31.91 -33.05 -39.11
CA PRO A 373 -31.10 -32.22 -39.99
C PRO A 373 -31.96 -31.23 -40.80
N SER A 374 -31.40 -30.05 -41.09
CA SER A 374 -31.98 -29.11 -42.06
C SER A 374 -31.81 -29.63 -43.50
N ASN A 375 -32.51 -29.01 -44.47
CA ASN A 375 -32.35 -29.34 -45.90
C ASN A 375 -30.93 -29.04 -46.44
N ARG A 376 -30.14 -28.24 -45.71
CA ARG A 376 -28.77 -27.85 -46.05
C ARG A 376 -27.74 -28.60 -45.20
N ALA A 377 -28.14 -29.60 -44.42
CA ALA A 377 -27.23 -30.32 -43.52
C ALA A 377 -26.42 -31.41 -44.24
N LYS A 378 -25.11 -31.46 -44.00
CA LYS A 378 -24.25 -32.59 -44.40
C LYS A 378 -24.11 -33.58 -43.26
N LEU A 379 -25.15 -34.39 -43.04
CA LEU A 379 -25.22 -35.32 -41.91
C LEU A 379 -24.05 -36.32 -41.87
N ARG A 380 -23.50 -36.75 -43.02
CA ARG A 380 -22.33 -37.66 -43.11
C ARG A 380 -21.04 -37.05 -42.58
N ASN A 381 -20.96 -35.73 -42.52
CA ASN A 381 -19.79 -34.98 -42.06
C ASN A 381 -19.99 -34.44 -40.64
N THR A 382 -21.02 -34.89 -39.93
CA THR A 382 -21.26 -34.51 -38.54
C THR A 382 -20.09 -34.96 -37.68
N LEU A 383 -19.60 -34.04 -36.85
CA LEU A 383 -18.49 -34.28 -35.94
C LEU A 383 -19.02 -34.29 -34.51
N VAL A 384 -18.49 -35.21 -33.71
CA VAL A 384 -18.72 -35.29 -32.26
C VAL A 384 -17.44 -34.87 -31.57
N THR A 385 -17.47 -33.74 -30.89
CA THR A 385 -16.36 -33.25 -30.06
C THR A 385 -16.66 -33.55 -28.60
N PHE A 386 -15.82 -34.36 -27.98
CA PHE A 386 -15.89 -34.73 -26.57
C PHE A 386 -15.26 -33.65 -25.69
N ARG A 387 -15.50 -33.68 -24.37
CA ARG A 387 -14.98 -32.66 -23.44
C ARG A 387 -13.47 -32.68 -23.32
N SER A 388 -12.86 -33.83 -23.59
CA SER A 388 -11.41 -33.97 -23.74
C SER A 388 -10.84 -33.20 -24.95
N GLY A 389 -11.66 -32.65 -25.83
CA GLY A 389 -11.27 -32.00 -27.08
C GLY A 389 -11.09 -32.97 -28.25
N LYS A 390 -11.13 -34.28 -28.01
CA LYS A 390 -11.08 -35.29 -29.08
C LYS A 390 -12.33 -35.21 -29.96
N THR A 391 -12.13 -35.24 -31.27
CA THR A 391 -13.22 -35.13 -32.24
C THR A 391 -13.28 -36.38 -33.10
N TYR A 392 -14.48 -36.93 -33.27
CA TYR A 392 -14.75 -38.13 -34.04
C TYR A 392 -15.81 -37.86 -35.11
N PRO A 393 -15.74 -38.49 -36.29
CA PRO A 393 -16.88 -38.58 -37.18
C PRO A 393 -18.06 -39.23 -36.45
N MET A 394 -19.28 -38.75 -36.67
CA MET A 394 -20.48 -39.27 -35.99
C MET A 394 -20.68 -40.78 -36.18
N SER A 395 -20.20 -41.37 -37.28
CA SER A 395 -20.27 -42.82 -37.54
C SER A 395 -19.33 -43.66 -36.69
N GLU A 396 -18.26 -43.07 -36.16
CA GLU A 396 -17.18 -43.74 -35.43
C GLU A 396 -17.07 -43.26 -33.98
N ALA A 397 -17.97 -42.37 -33.57
CA ALA A 397 -17.96 -41.80 -32.23
C ALA A 397 -18.27 -42.89 -31.18
N PRO A 398 -17.49 -42.99 -30.09
CA PRO A 398 -17.86 -43.82 -28.95
C PRO A 398 -19.16 -43.32 -28.28
N PRO A 399 -19.75 -44.08 -27.33
CA PRO A 399 -20.90 -43.63 -26.57
C PRO A 399 -20.69 -42.20 -26.04
N LEU A 400 -21.70 -41.35 -26.21
CA LEU A 400 -21.59 -39.94 -25.87
C LEU A 400 -21.38 -39.77 -24.36
N GLU A 401 -20.68 -38.71 -24.00
CA GLU A 401 -20.55 -38.26 -22.63
C GLU A 401 -21.32 -36.94 -22.43
N PRO A 402 -21.75 -36.64 -21.19
CA PRO A 402 -22.30 -35.34 -20.87
C PRO A 402 -21.33 -34.22 -21.26
N GLY A 403 -21.82 -33.14 -21.86
CA GLY A 403 -21.09 -31.98 -22.40
C GLY A 403 -20.48 -32.18 -23.80
N ALA A 404 -20.72 -33.32 -24.47
CA ALA A 404 -20.31 -33.50 -25.86
C ALA A 404 -21.03 -32.53 -26.82
N VAL A 405 -20.33 -32.10 -27.87
CA VAL A 405 -20.85 -31.18 -28.89
C VAL A 405 -20.94 -31.89 -30.24
N LEU A 406 -22.15 -31.99 -30.79
CA LEU A 406 -22.42 -32.48 -32.13
C LEU A 406 -22.50 -31.30 -33.08
N THR A 407 -21.51 -31.20 -33.97
CA THR A 407 -21.47 -30.16 -34.98
C THR A 407 -21.95 -30.73 -36.30
N VAL A 408 -23.13 -30.28 -36.76
CA VAL A 408 -23.73 -30.67 -38.04
C VAL A 408 -23.37 -29.60 -39.08
N PRO A 409 -22.44 -29.86 -40.01
CA PRO A 409 -21.99 -28.86 -40.96
C PRO A 409 -23.01 -28.62 -42.07
N GLU A 410 -22.93 -27.44 -42.68
CA GLU A 410 -23.72 -27.07 -43.84
C GLU A 410 -23.16 -27.64 -45.14
N VAL A 411 -24.04 -27.89 -46.11
CA VAL A 411 -23.68 -28.02 -47.52
C VAL A 411 -23.07 -26.70 -47.97
N ALA A 412 -21.73 -26.61 -47.92
CA ALA A 412 -21.02 -25.60 -48.69
C ALA A 412 -21.45 -25.72 -50.16
N VAL A 413 -22.31 -24.80 -50.58
CA VAL A 413 -22.72 -24.65 -51.97
C VAL A 413 -21.52 -24.05 -52.70
N LYS A 414 -20.72 -24.90 -53.33
CA LYS A 414 -19.56 -24.47 -54.12
C LYS A 414 -20.07 -23.99 -55.49
N TRP A 415 -20.48 -22.74 -55.61
CA TRP A 415 -20.82 -22.15 -56.91
C TRP A 415 -19.53 -21.74 -57.62
N TRP A 416 -19.31 -22.31 -58.81
CA TRP A 416 -18.12 -22.08 -59.66
C TRP A 416 -17.98 -20.62 -60.14
N GLN A 417 -19.01 -19.78 -59.95
CA GLN A 417 -19.02 -18.37 -60.37
C GLN A 417 -18.11 -17.47 -59.51
N ASP A 418 -17.96 -17.74 -58.21
CA ASP A 418 -17.11 -16.91 -57.33
C ASP A 418 -15.62 -17.07 -57.66
N TYR A 419 -15.21 -18.25 -58.12
CA TYR A 419 -13.85 -18.50 -58.59
C TYR A 419 -13.50 -17.71 -59.86
N VAL A 420 -14.46 -17.52 -60.77
CA VAL A 420 -14.23 -16.76 -62.01
C VAL A 420 -14.07 -15.26 -61.71
N GLN A 421 -14.84 -14.71 -60.77
CA GLN A 421 -14.70 -13.31 -60.36
C GLN A 421 -13.38 -13.04 -59.63
N ILE A 422 -12.99 -13.92 -58.70
CA ILE A 422 -11.70 -13.81 -58.01
C ILE A 422 -10.53 -13.95 -59.02
N ALA A 423 -10.62 -14.88 -59.96
CA ALA A 423 -9.62 -15.04 -61.02
C ALA A 423 -9.52 -13.81 -61.93
N GLN A 424 -10.64 -13.15 -62.25
CA GLN A 424 -10.65 -11.91 -63.03
C GLN A 424 -10.00 -10.73 -62.29
N VAL A 425 -10.24 -10.60 -60.98
CA VAL A 425 -9.60 -9.56 -60.15
C VAL A 425 -8.09 -9.81 -60.00
N ILE A 426 -7.66 -11.07 -59.87
CA ILE A 426 -6.24 -11.41 -59.85
C ILE A 426 -5.59 -11.14 -61.22
N ALA A 427 -6.25 -11.49 -62.33
CA ALA A 427 -5.74 -11.24 -63.67
C ALA A 427 -5.61 -9.73 -63.98
N SER A 428 -6.54 -8.89 -63.52
CA SER A 428 -6.46 -7.44 -63.70
C SER A 428 -5.32 -6.82 -62.86
N LEU A 429 -5.09 -7.31 -61.64
CA LEU A 429 -3.97 -6.89 -60.80
C LEU A 429 -2.61 -7.28 -61.39
N VAL A 430 -2.48 -8.49 -61.94
CA VAL A 430 -1.25 -8.94 -62.63
C VAL A 430 -0.99 -8.10 -63.90
N THR A 431 -2.05 -7.75 -64.64
CA THR A 431 -1.93 -6.93 -65.87
C THR A 431 -1.59 -5.47 -65.54
N ALA A 432 -2.15 -4.93 -64.47
CA ALA A 432 -1.79 -3.60 -63.97
C ALA A 432 -0.34 -3.57 -63.48
N TYR A 433 0.12 -4.60 -62.77
CA TYR A 433 1.50 -4.73 -62.31
C TYR A 433 2.50 -4.85 -63.46
N THR A 434 2.22 -5.65 -64.49
CA THR A 434 3.09 -5.77 -65.67
C THR A 434 3.09 -4.50 -66.53
N GLY A 435 1.96 -3.81 -66.64
CA GLY A 435 1.89 -2.50 -67.31
C GLY A 435 2.72 -1.43 -66.60
N ILE A 436 2.64 -1.36 -65.27
CA ILE A 436 3.46 -0.45 -64.45
C ILE A 436 4.95 -0.82 -64.56
N PHE A 437 5.30 -2.11 -64.55
CA PHE A 437 6.68 -2.57 -64.69
C PHE A 437 7.28 -2.21 -66.07
N LEU A 438 6.51 -2.34 -67.15
CA LEU A 438 6.95 -1.93 -68.50
C LEU A 438 7.06 -0.40 -68.66
N LEU A 439 6.22 0.37 -67.97
CA LEU A 439 6.25 1.83 -68.03
C LEU A 439 7.40 2.45 -67.21
N PHE A 440 7.88 1.78 -66.16
CA PHE A 440 8.85 2.37 -65.22
C PHE A 440 10.15 1.56 -65.01
N GLY A 441 10.27 0.34 -65.56
CA GLY A 441 11.34 -0.60 -65.21
C GLY A 441 12.38 -0.92 -66.28
N GLY A 442 12.45 -0.18 -67.39
CA GLY A 442 13.31 -0.58 -68.52
C GLY A 442 14.05 0.56 -69.21
N ASN A 443 15.08 1.13 -68.57
CA ASN A 443 16.29 1.62 -69.24
C ASN A 443 17.39 1.97 -68.24
N VAL A 444 18.64 1.67 -68.62
CA VAL A 444 19.99 2.01 -68.07
C VAL A 444 20.80 0.70 -68.05
N THR A 445 21.90 0.49 -68.79
CA THR A 445 22.82 1.37 -69.54
C THR A 445 23.64 0.49 -70.50
N LYS A 446 23.85 0.95 -71.75
CA LYS A 446 24.85 0.39 -72.66
C LYS A 446 26.25 0.70 -72.13
N SER A 447 27.05 -0.35 -71.91
CA SER A 447 28.51 -0.26 -71.83
C SER A 447 29.06 -0.20 -73.25
N ASN A 448 29.82 0.84 -73.58
CA ASN A 448 30.70 0.91 -74.74
C ASN A 448 32.01 1.55 -74.29
N ASN A 449 33.10 0.80 -74.29
CA ASN A 449 34.35 1.19 -74.97
C ASN A 449 35.48 0.16 -74.78
N ASN A 450 36.00 -0.30 -75.92
CA ASN A 450 37.38 -0.64 -76.31
C ASN A 450 37.23 -1.40 -77.66
N ASN A 451 37.84 -1.08 -78.79
CA ASN A 451 39.01 -0.28 -79.17
C ASN A 451 38.80 0.28 -80.60
N ASP A 452 39.35 1.47 -80.89
CA ASP A 452 40.47 1.68 -81.83
C ASP A 452 40.87 3.16 -81.88
#